data_AF-A0A0D0RN46-F1
#
_entry.id   AF-A0A0D0RN46-F1
#
_cell.length_a   1.000
_cell.length_b   1.000
_cell.length_c   1.000
_cell.angle_alpha   90.00
_cell.angle_beta   90.00
_cell.angle_gamma   90.00
#
_symmetry.space_group_name_H-M   'P 1'
#
loop_
_entity.id
_entity.type
_entity.pdbx_description
1 polymer ?
#
loop_
_entity_poly.entity_id
_entity_poly.type
_entity_poly.pdbx_seq_one_letter_code
_entity_poly.pdbx_strand_id
1 'polypeptide(L)' 'MMTITLQVQGMTCGHCKAAVTNALQTLDGVSRVEVHLQEGTVDVDYDETKVSVEKLKEAIEEQGYNVK' A
#
# COMPACT_ATOMS: atom_id res chain seq x y z
N MET A 1 1.08 14.22 8.46
CA MET A 1 1.15 12.75 8.54
C MET A 1 -0.24 12.23 8.76
N MET A 2 -0.67 11.34 7.88
CA MET A 2 -1.97 10.69 7.86
C MET A 2 -1.77 9.19 7.79
N THR A 3 -2.71 8.44 8.35
CA THR A 3 -2.76 6.99 8.21
C THR A 3 -4.00 6.59 7.43
N ILE A 4 -3.85 5.73 6.43
CA ILE A 4 -4.96 5.16 5.66
C ILE A 4 -4.84 3.65 5.59
N THR A 5 -5.97 2.97 5.74
CA THR A 5 -6.10 1.53 5.50
C THR A 5 -6.69 1.32 4.11
N LEU A 6 -5.98 0.59 3.26
CA LEU A 6 -6.37 0.25 1.90
C LEU A 6 -6.73 -1.23 1.83
N GLN A 7 -7.85 -1.56 1.17
CA GLN A 7 -8.24 -2.96 0.98
C GLN A 7 -7.64 -3.49 -0.31
N VAL A 8 -6.74 -4.47 -0.21
CA VAL A 8 -5.98 -5.01 -1.35
C VAL A 8 -6.38 -6.46 -1.59
N GLN A 9 -6.96 -6.72 -2.76
CA GLN A 9 -7.38 -8.05 -3.18
C GLN A 9 -6.26 -8.78 -3.93
N GLY A 10 -6.21 -10.11 -3.78
CA GLY A 10 -5.26 -10.97 -4.51
C GLY A 10 -3.94 -11.25 -3.78
N MET A 11 -3.70 -10.64 -2.62
CA MET A 11 -2.56 -11.01 -1.77
C MET A 11 -2.81 -12.38 -1.12
N THR A 12 -2.08 -13.41 -1.53
CA THR A 12 -2.29 -14.79 -1.06
C THR A 12 -1.06 -15.40 -0.38
N CYS A 13 0.10 -14.73 -0.45
CA CYS A 13 1.36 -15.26 0.08
C CYS A 13 2.30 -14.14 0.56
N GLY A 14 3.35 -14.51 1.32
CA GLY A 14 4.37 -13.59 1.83
C GLY A 14 5.12 -12.81 0.73
N HIS A 15 5.25 -13.38 -0.47
CA HIS A 15 5.80 -12.65 -1.63
C HIS A 15 4.89 -11.48 -2.06
N CYS A 16 3.57 -11.63 -1.98
CA CYS A 16 2.63 -10.55 -2.31
C CYS A 16 2.77 -9.39 -1.33
N LYS A 17 2.93 -9.69 -0.04
CA LYS A 17 3.24 -8.69 0.99
C LYS A 17 4.49 -7.90 0.64
N ALA A 18 5.60 -8.58 0.34
CA ALA A 18 6.85 -7.90 0.03
C ALA A 18 6.74 -7.00 -1.22
N ALA A 19 6.01 -7.44 -2.25
CA ALA A 19 5.79 -6.66 -3.47
C ALA A 19 5.03 -5.36 -3.20
N VAL A 20 3.94 -5.43 -2.42
CA VAL A 20 3.12 -4.25 -2.07
C VAL A 20 3.86 -3.32 -1.13
N THR A 21 4.53 -3.85 -0.10
CA THR A 21 5.33 -3.05 0.83
C THR A 21 6.42 -2.27 0.11
N ASN A 22 7.20 -2.93 -0.77
CA ASN A 22 8.27 -2.25 -1.51
C ASN A 22 7.71 -1.17 -2.44
N ALA A 23 6.62 -1.44 -3.16
CA ALA A 23 6.04 -0.44 -4.06
C ALA A 23 5.66 0.84 -3.31
N LEU A 24 4.96 0.71 -2.19
CA LEU A 24 4.54 1.87 -1.39
C LEU A 24 5.71 2.59 -0.71
N GLN A 25 6.72 1.87 -0.22
CA GLN A 25 7.89 2.47 0.42
C GLN A 25 8.80 3.25 -0.54
N THR A 26 8.66 3.07 -1.86
CA THR A 26 9.41 3.85 -2.85
C THR A 26 8.84 5.24 -3.11
N LEU A 27 7.61 5.52 -2.64
CA LEU A 27 6.95 6.81 -2.84
C LEU A 27 7.45 7.85 -1.83
N ASP A 28 7.87 9.02 -2.31
CA ASP A 28 8.23 10.13 -1.43
C ASP A 28 7.03 10.56 -0.59
N GLY A 29 7.20 10.61 0.73
CA GLY A 29 6.12 10.93 1.67
C GLY A 29 5.52 9.71 2.37
N VAL A 30 5.79 8.48 1.93
CA VAL A 30 5.43 7.27 2.69
C VAL A 30 6.46 7.02 3.80
N SER A 31 5.99 6.94 5.03
CA SER A 31 6.84 6.75 6.22
C SER A 31 6.72 5.35 6.82
N ARG A 32 5.55 4.71 6.70
CA ARG A 32 5.30 3.34 7.19
C ARG A 32 4.33 2.61 6.29
N VAL A 33 4.56 1.31 6.11
CA VAL A 33 3.65 0.39 5.42
C VAL A 33 3.53 -0.90 6.24
N GLU A 34 2.32 -1.31 6.56
CA GLU A 34 2.03 -2.55 7.27
C GLU A 34 0.98 -3.36 6.50
N VAL A 35 1.31 -4.61 6.18
CA VAL A 35 0.44 -5.49 5.36
C VAL A 35 -0.18 -6.58 6.24
N HIS A 36 -1.50 -6.62 6.21
CA HIS A 36 -2.36 -7.55 6.95
C HIS A 36 -2.92 -8.59 5.98
N LEU A 37 -2.13 -9.62 5.67
CA LEU A 37 -2.52 -10.66 4.71
C LEU A 37 -3.83 -11.37 5.07
N GLN A 38 -4.07 -11.56 6.37
CA GLN A 38 -5.27 -12.26 6.86
C GLN A 38 -6.54 -11.42 6.71
N GLU A 39 -6.40 -10.09 6.73
CA GLU A 39 -7.49 -9.13 6.59
C GLU A 39 -7.64 -8.63 5.14
N GLY A 40 -6.62 -8.85 4.31
CA GLY A 40 -6.56 -8.33 2.95
C GLY A 40 -6.42 -6.81 2.91
N THR A 41 -5.74 -6.23 3.90
CA THR A 41 -5.57 -4.77 4.04
C THR A 41 -4.11 -4.36 4.16
N VAL A 42 -3.86 -3.09 3.89
CA VAL A 42 -2.56 -2.43 4.04
C VAL A 42 -2.75 -1.09 4.72
N ASP A 43 -2.07 -0.89 5.84
CA ASP A 43 -1.98 0.39 6.53
C ASP A 43 -0.77 1.17 6.03
N VAL A 44 -0.99 2.43 5.65
CA VAL A 44 0.04 3.32 5.12
C VAL A 44 0.04 4.60 5.92
N ASP A 45 1.19 4.94 6.51
CA ASP A 45 1.43 6.27 7.05
C ASP A 45 2.15 7.12 5.99
N TYR A 46 1.52 8.23 5.62
CA TYR A 46 1.99 9.08 4.53
C TYR A 46 1.79 10.58 4.80
N ASP A 47 2.53 11.39 4.04
CA ASP A 47 2.37 12.84 3.99
C ASP A 47 1.50 13.24 2.79
N GLU A 48 0.27 13.69 3.07
CA GLU A 48 -0.70 14.11 2.05
C GLU A 48 -0.23 15.29 1.19
N THR A 49 0.79 16.04 1.64
CA THR A 49 1.38 17.15 0.88
C THR A 49 2.39 16.66 -0.17
N LYS A 50 2.84 15.41 -0.05
CA LYS A 50 3.86 14.79 -0.92
C LYS A 50 3.30 13.68 -1.80
N VAL A 51 2.37 12.88 -1.26
CA VAL A 51 1.76 11.75 -1.96
C VAL A 51 0.27 11.69 -1.69
N SER A 52 -0.50 11.54 -2.75
CA SER A 52 -1.96 11.43 -2.68
C SER A 52 -2.39 9.97 -2.54
N VAL A 53 -3.58 9.75 -1.97
CA VAL A 53 -4.17 8.41 -1.86
C VAL A 53 -4.27 7.71 -3.22
N GLU A 54 -4.62 8.45 -4.28
CA GLU A 54 -4.67 7.90 -5.65
C GLU A 54 -3.31 7.33 -6.08
N LYS A 55 -2.20 8.01 -5.74
CA LYS A 55 -0.86 7.54 -6.07
C LYS A 55 -0.47 6.28 -5.28
N LEU A 56 -0.91 6.18 -4.03
CA LEU A 56 -0.75 4.95 -3.23
C LEU A 56 -1.50 3.79 -3.88
N LYS A 57 -2.72 4.04 -4.38
CA LYS A 57 -3.54 3.03 -5.07
C LYS A 57 -2.90 2.59 -6.38
N GLU A 58 -2.49 3.55 -7.22
CA GLU A 58 -1.80 3.29 -8.48
C GLU A 58 -0.56 2.40 -8.27
N ALA A 59 0.28 2.71 -7.28
CA ALA A 59 1.49 1.93 -7.01
C ALA A 59 1.19 0.47 -6.61
N ILE A 60 0.04 0.21 -5.98
CA ILE A 60 -0.42 -1.16 -5.67
C ILE A 60 -0.95 -1.85 -6.92
N GLU A 61 -1.69 -1.13 -7.76
CA GLU A 61 -2.26 -1.63 -9.03
C GLU A 61 -1.19 -1.94 -10.07
N GLU A 62 -0.10 -1.17 -10.13
CA GLU A 62 1.07 -1.45 -10.98
C GLU A 62 1.75 -2.78 -10.64
N GLN A 63 1.62 -3.25 -9.39
CA GLN A 63 2.10 -4.56 -8.96
C GLN A 63 1.11 -5.70 -9.28
N GLY A 64 -0.03 -5.38 -9.92
CA GLY A 64 -1.05 -6.34 -10.33
C GLY A 64 -2.12 -6.65 -9.28
N TYR A 65 -2.25 -5.83 -8.24
CA TYR A 65 -3.26 -6.03 -7.19
C TYR A 65 -4.39 -5.02 -7.31
N ASN A 66 -5.63 -5.45 -7.09
CA ASN A 66 -6.76 -4.53 -7.09
C ASN A 66 -6.97 -3.93 -5.69
N VAL A 67 -7.09 -2.61 -5.61
CA VAL A 67 -7.30 -1.89 -4.35
C VAL A 67 -8.66 -1.19 -4.34
N LYS A 68 -9.34 -1.19 -3.20
CA LYS A 68 -10.62 -0.48 -2.98
C LYS A 68 -10.43 0.66 -2.00
#